data_AF-A0A951M4D5-F1
#
_entry.id   AF-A0A951M4D5-F1
#
_cell.length_a   1.000
_cell.length_b   1.000
_cell.length_c   1.000
_cell.angle_alpha   90.00
_cell.angle_beta   90.00
_cell.angle_gamma   90.00
#
_symmetry.space_group_name_H-M   'P 1'
#
loop_
_entity.id
_entity.type
_entity.pdbx_description
1 polymer ?
#
loop_
_entity_poly.entity_id
_entity_poly.type
_entity_poly.pdbx_seq_one_letter_code
_entity_poly.pdbx_strand_id
1 'polypeptide(L)'
;MISRTTNLRRKDASALARPAASPDAPDPKSMLASLREVVRRAWQTLSVLRDPDLHFFRRGGWLFSIIHDMNQAYGYSSAKARAFQPSPEDVSRMEIVMGWMAWLRRAEGELALKRIIGWSMGVPLWQMARREGCSERTITNRIDRSLNAVLKTFGDMDAEPPVIEEKARHEPRMRAHLSERPTEMQEGTLQPGKVWIDGIGWMFKGRPWDDGHALAEKFIKY
;
A
#
# COMPACT_ATOMS: atom_id res chain seq x y z
N MET A 1 22.95 67.81 -3.19
CA MET A 1 21.99 67.49 -2.11
C MET A 1 21.59 66.03 -2.26
N ILE A 2 22.00 65.18 -1.31
CA ILE A 2 21.87 63.72 -1.39
C ILE A 2 20.62 63.30 -0.61
N SER A 3 19.61 62.78 -1.32
CA SER A 3 18.42 62.19 -0.71
C SER A 3 18.69 60.74 -0.33
N ARG A 4 18.79 60.45 0.97
CA ARG A 4 18.76 59.09 1.54
C ARG A 4 17.30 58.69 1.78
N THR A 5 16.78 57.77 0.97
CA THR A 5 15.53 57.06 1.23
C THR A 5 15.80 55.89 2.19
N THR A 6 15.26 56.01 3.39
CA THR A 6 15.32 55.00 4.46
C THR A 6 14.33 53.87 4.21
N ASN A 7 14.83 52.67 3.88
CA ASN A 7 14.07 51.42 3.89
C ASN A 7 14.08 50.81 5.30
N LEU A 8 13.10 51.17 6.13
CA LEU A 8 12.86 50.54 7.44
C LEU A 8 11.94 49.32 7.28
N ARG A 9 12.59 48.17 7.11
CA ARG A 9 12.43 46.95 7.92
C ARG A 9 11.02 46.70 8.50
N ARG A 10 10.13 46.12 7.68
CA ARG A 10 8.85 45.53 8.10
C ARG A 10 8.98 44.00 8.08
N LYS A 11 9.72 43.40 9.02
CA LYS A 11 9.94 41.94 9.07
C LYS A 11 9.46 41.23 10.35
N ASP A 12 8.97 41.95 11.35
CA ASP A 12 8.82 41.35 12.70
C ASP A 12 7.38 41.19 13.21
N ALA A 13 6.36 41.16 12.32
CA ALA A 13 4.95 41.09 12.73
C ALA A 13 4.24 39.73 12.47
N SER A 14 4.98 38.68 12.11
CA SER A 14 4.41 37.35 11.81
C SER A 14 4.80 36.26 12.82
N ALA A 15 5.06 36.64 14.07
CA ALA A 15 5.04 35.72 15.20
C ALA A 15 3.68 35.84 15.92
N LEU A 16 2.59 35.68 15.16
CA LEU A 16 1.27 35.50 15.73
C LEU A 16 1.29 34.19 16.52
N ALA A 17 1.08 34.33 17.82
CA ALA A 17 1.01 33.26 18.79
C ALA A 17 0.19 32.09 18.24
N ARG A 18 0.85 30.94 18.09
CA ARG A 18 0.16 29.66 17.91
C ARG A 18 -0.77 29.53 19.13
N PRO A 19 -2.10 29.44 18.96
CA PRO A 19 -3.00 29.34 20.10
C PRO A 19 -2.54 28.15 20.94
N ALA A 20 -2.35 28.37 22.24
CA ALA A 20 -2.00 27.32 23.18
C ALA A 20 -3.08 26.24 23.03
N ALA A 21 -2.68 25.05 22.57
CA ALA A 21 -3.58 23.93 22.36
C ALA A 21 -4.34 23.68 23.67
N SER A 22 -5.67 23.73 23.62
CA SER A 22 -6.54 23.44 24.75
C SER A 22 -6.13 22.08 25.34
N PRO A 23 -5.97 21.96 26.67
CA PRO A 23 -5.48 20.73 27.31
C PRO A 23 -6.39 19.50 27.08
N ASP A 24 -7.61 19.70 26.60
CA ASP A 24 -8.61 18.65 26.34
C ASP A 24 -8.71 18.24 24.86
N ALA A 25 -7.90 18.82 23.96
CA ALA A 25 -7.93 18.43 22.55
C ALA A 25 -7.40 16.99 22.38
N PRO A 26 -8.17 16.08 21.78
CA PRO A 26 -7.75 14.69 21.61
C PRO A 26 -6.48 14.60 20.75
N ASP A 27 -5.50 13.81 21.20
CA ASP A 27 -4.25 13.58 20.46
C ASP A 27 -4.58 12.95 19.08
N PRO A 28 -4.16 13.56 17.97
CA PRO A 28 -4.46 13.06 16.62
C PRO A 28 -4.01 11.61 16.40
N LYS A 29 -2.94 11.17 17.07
CA LYS A 29 -2.48 9.77 16.97
C LYS A 29 -3.46 8.80 17.61
N SER A 30 -4.03 9.17 18.76
CA SER A 30 -5.04 8.39 19.46
C SER A 30 -6.33 8.28 18.62
N MET A 31 -6.72 9.36 17.95
CA MET A 31 -7.88 9.37 17.05
C MET A 31 -7.66 8.50 15.82
N LEU A 32 -6.49 8.58 15.18
CA LEU A 32 -6.15 7.69 14.07
C LEU A 32 -6.18 6.22 14.50
N ALA A 33 -5.63 5.89 15.67
CA ALA A 33 -5.66 4.53 16.22
C ALA A 33 -7.09 4.05 16.48
N SER A 34 -7.95 4.93 17.01
CA SER A 34 -9.38 4.64 17.23
C SER A 34 -10.11 4.42 15.91
N LEU A 35 -9.87 5.27 14.90
CA LEU A 35 -10.45 5.13 13.56
C LEU A 35 -10.00 3.83 12.90
N ARG A 36 -8.72 3.45 13.02
CA ARG A 36 -8.20 2.17 12.54
C ARG A 36 -9.00 1.01 13.10
N GLU A 37 -9.22 1.01 14.41
CA GLU A 37 -9.95 -0.07 15.07
C GLU A 37 -11.43 -0.11 14.64
N VAL A 38 -12.08 1.04 14.54
CA VAL A 38 -13.46 1.15 14.06
C VAL A 38 -13.59 0.62 12.63
N VAL A 39 -12.69 1.02 11.73
CA VAL A 39 -12.67 0.52 10.34
C VAL A 39 -12.40 -0.97 10.29
N ARG A 40 -11.44 -1.46 11.08
CA ARG A 40 -11.12 -2.89 11.15
C ARG A 40 -12.33 -3.71 11.59
N ARG A 41 -13.02 -3.29 12.67
CA ARG A 41 -14.24 -3.94 13.15
C ARG A 41 -15.37 -3.89 12.13
N ALA A 42 -15.60 -2.76 11.48
CA ALA A 42 -16.63 -2.65 10.45
C ALA A 42 -16.46 -3.68 9.31
N TRP A 43 -15.23 -3.88 8.83
CA TRP A 43 -14.96 -4.89 7.81
C TRP A 43 -15.12 -6.33 8.34
N GLN A 44 -14.76 -6.58 9.59
CA GLN A 44 -14.99 -7.87 10.24
C GLN A 44 -16.49 -8.14 10.40
N THR A 45 -17.27 -7.17 10.87
CA THR A 45 -18.74 -7.23 10.95
C THR A 45 -19.34 -7.52 9.59
N LEU A 46 -18.92 -6.81 8.54
CA LEU A 46 -19.39 -7.05 7.18
C LEU A 46 -19.06 -8.48 6.72
N SER A 47 -17.87 -8.99 7.05
CA SER A 47 -17.50 -10.37 6.70
C SER A 47 -18.37 -11.41 7.39
N VAL A 48 -18.84 -11.13 8.62
CA VAL A 48 -19.72 -12.00 9.41
C VAL A 48 -21.16 -11.95 8.95
N LEU A 49 -21.71 -10.74 8.75
CA LEU A 49 -23.09 -10.51 8.32
C LEU A 49 -23.35 -10.94 6.88
N ARG A 50 -22.29 -11.10 6.08
CA ARG A 50 -22.44 -11.56 4.70
C ARG A 50 -23.06 -12.94 4.71
N ASP A 51 -24.28 -12.99 4.19
CA ASP A 51 -25.11 -14.18 4.10
C ASP A 51 -24.27 -15.33 3.53
N PRO A 52 -24.08 -16.43 4.31
CA PRO A 52 -23.34 -17.57 3.83
C PRO A 52 -23.95 -18.04 2.52
N ASP A 53 -25.28 -18.01 2.33
CA ASP A 53 -25.91 -18.63 1.17
C ASP A 53 -25.67 -17.86 -0.14
N LEU A 54 -25.17 -16.62 -0.08
CA LEU A 54 -24.79 -15.86 -1.28
C LEU A 54 -23.67 -16.52 -2.11
N HIS A 55 -22.88 -17.44 -1.56
CA HIS A 55 -21.88 -18.18 -2.36
C HIS A 55 -22.53 -19.21 -3.30
N PHE A 56 -23.72 -19.71 -2.98
CA PHE A 56 -24.50 -20.55 -3.91
C PHE A 56 -25.05 -19.74 -5.09
N PHE A 57 -25.26 -18.43 -4.89
CA PHE A 57 -25.86 -17.56 -5.91
C PHE A 57 -24.83 -16.76 -6.74
N ARG A 58 -23.55 -16.68 -6.34
CA ARG A 58 -22.52 -15.88 -7.07
C ARG A 58 -21.30 -16.69 -7.49
N ARG A 59 -21.20 -16.95 -8.81
CA ARG A 59 -20.14 -17.72 -9.49
C ARG A 59 -18.76 -17.03 -9.60
N GLY A 60 -18.49 -15.95 -8.88
CA GLY A 60 -17.24 -15.20 -9.04
C GLY A 60 -16.98 -14.15 -7.96
N GLY A 61 -16.05 -14.44 -7.06
CA GLY A 61 -15.63 -13.50 -6.03
C GLY A 61 -14.59 -14.10 -5.08
N TRP A 62 -13.39 -13.55 -5.07
CA TRP A 62 -12.22 -13.98 -4.27
C TRP A 62 -12.40 -13.95 -2.73
N LEU A 63 -13.61 -13.70 -2.23
CA LEU A 63 -13.96 -13.62 -0.81
C LEU A 63 -14.70 -14.87 -0.27
N PHE A 64 -14.76 -15.96 -1.04
CA PHE A 64 -15.37 -17.20 -0.58
C PHE A 64 -14.33 -18.04 0.18
N SER A 65 -14.63 -18.43 1.43
CA SER A 65 -13.91 -19.56 2.02
C SER A 65 -14.35 -20.81 1.26
N ILE A 66 -13.43 -21.43 0.54
CA ILE A 66 -13.70 -22.73 -0.08
C ILE A 66 -13.98 -23.70 1.08
N ILE A 67 -15.20 -24.22 1.16
CA ILE A 67 -15.54 -25.23 2.15
C ILE A 67 -14.88 -26.53 1.69
N HIS A 68 -13.79 -26.91 2.36
CA HIS A 68 -13.00 -28.10 2.00
C HIS A 68 -13.52 -29.39 2.64
N ASP A 69 -14.51 -29.30 3.55
CA ASP A 69 -15.06 -30.44 4.29
C ASP A 69 -16.52 -30.71 3.89
N MET A 70 -16.82 -31.96 3.52
CA MET A 70 -18.16 -32.44 3.17
C MET A 70 -19.15 -32.20 4.32
N ASN A 71 -18.71 -32.40 5.57
CA ASN A 71 -19.56 -32.21 6.74
C ASN A 71 -19.95 -30.73 6.93
N GLN A 72 -19.05 -29.82 6.55
CA GLN A 72 -19.31 -28.38 6.63
C GLN A 72 -20.17 -27.89 5.45
N ALA A 73 -20.05 -28.52 4.28
CA ALA A 73 -20.87 -28.21 3.10
C ALA A 73 -22.35 -28.62 3.28
N TYR A 74 -22.60 -29.71 4.00
CA TYR A 74 -23.95 -30.22 4.26
C TYR A 74 -24.47 -29.91 5.69
N GLY A 75 -23.79 -29.02 6.43
CA GLY A 75 -24.26 -28.55 7.74
C GLY A 75 -24.21 -29.58 8.88
N TYR A 76 -23.53 -30.72 8.69
CA TYR A 76 -23.32 -31.74 9.72
C TYR A 76 -22.23 -31.37 10.73
N SER A 77 -21.39 -30.38 10.44
CA SER A 77 -20.46 -29.84 11.43
C SER A 77 -21.21 -28.97 12.44
N SER A 78 -21.00 -29.17 13.74
CA SER A 78 -21.38 -28.18 14.76
C SER A 78 -20.86 -26.81 14.32
N ALA A 79 -21.75 -25.83 14.14
CA ALA A 79 -21.40 -24.50 13.66
C ALA A 79 -20.25 -23.96 14.51
N LYS A 80 -19.02 -23.98 13.97
CA LYS A 80 -17.88 -23.35 14.65
C LYS A 80 -18.22 -21.88 14.69
N ALA A 81 -18.53 -21.38 15.89
CA ALA A 81 -18.75 -19.96 16.10
C ALA A 81 -17.55 -19.22 15.50
N ARG A 82 -17.81 -18.30 14.56
CA ARG A 82 -16.74 -17.47 14.00
C ARG A 82 -16.05 -16.77 15.18
N ALA A 83 -14.73 -16.64 15.12
CA ALA A 83 -13.93 -16.07 16.22
C ALA A 83 -14.35 -14.63 16.57
N PHE A 84 -14.96 -13.92 15.64
CA PHE A 84 -15.53 -12.59 15.85
C PHE A 84 -17.06 -12.65 15.83
N GLN A 85 -17.68 -12.13 16.89
CA GLN A 85 -19.13 -11.94 16.99
C GLN A 85 -19.41 -10.42 17.05
N PRO A 86 -20.05 -9.84 16.03
CA PRO A 86 -20.32 -8.41 16.01
C PRO A 86 -21.34 -8.03 17.10
N SER A 87 -21.06 -6.95 17.84
CA SER A 87 -22.06 -6.34 18.73
C SER A 87 -23.07 -5.52 17.90
N PRO A 88 -24.27 -5.22 18.44
CA PRO A 88 -25.21 -4.31 17.79
C PRO A 88 -24.60 -2.95 17.45
N GLU A 89 -23.73 -2.43 18.33
CA GLU A 89 -22.98 -1.19 18.07
C GLU A 89 -22.04 -1.31 16.87
N ASP A 90 -21.40 -2.47 16.67
CA ASP A 90 -20.51 -2.68 15.52
C ASP A 90 -21.30 -2.70 14.20
N VAL A 91 -22.55 -3.18 14.22
CA VAL A 91 -23.43 -3.14 13.04
C VAL A 91 -23.81 -1.70 12.70
N SER A 92 -24.22 -0.90 13.68
CA SER A 92 -24.55 0.52 13.46
C SER A 92 -23.33 1.33 12.99
N ARG A 93 -22.15 1.09 13.59
CA ARG A 93 -20.89 1.74 13.16
C ARG A 93 -20.47 1.31 11.76
N MET A 94 -20.70 0.05 11.39
CA MET A 94 -20.35 -0.47 10.07
C MET A 94 -21.04 0.33 8.96
N GLU A 95 -22.33 0.64 9.08
CA GLU A 95 -23.07 1.40 8.07
C GLU A 95 -22.45 2.79 7.83
N ILE A 96 -22.09 3.49 8.92
CA ILE A 96 -21.41 4.78 8.86
C ILE A 96 -20.06 4.65 8.15
N VAL A 97 -19.25 3.66 8.55
CA VAL A 97 -17.94 3.40 7.95
C VAL A 97 -18.06 3.07 6.45
N MET A 98 -19.08 2.34 6.03
CA MET A 98 -19.31 2.04 4.61
C MET A 98 -19.57 3.32 3.80
N GLY A 99 -20.28 4.30 4.38
CA GLY A 99 -20.41 5.65 3.80
C GLY A 99 -19.06 6.34 3.60
N TRP A 100 -18.18 6.30 4.62
CA TRP A 100 -16.82 6.84 4.52
C TRP A 100 -15.98 6.14 3.46
N MET A 101 -16.06 4.81 3.38
CA MET A 101 -15.32 4.01 2.38
C MET A 101 -15.81 4.28 0.95
N ALA A 102 -17.11 4.49 0.76
CA ALA A 102 -17.69 4.88 -0.53
C ALA A 102 -17.24 6.29 -0.96
N TRP A 103 -17.13 7.23 -0.01
CA TRP A 103 -16.51 8.52 -0.26
C TRP A 103 -15.03 8.38 -0.62
N LEU A 104 -14.26 7.63 0.18
CA LEU A 104 -12.81 7.45 -0.02
C LEU A 104 -12.51 6.84 -1.39
N ARG A 105 -13.33 5.88 -1.85
CA ARG A 105 -13.20 5.31 -3.21
C ARG A 105 -13.31 6.37 -4.30
N ARG A 106 -14.18 7.37 -4.13
CA ARG A 106 -14.34 8.49 -5.08
C ARG A 106 -13.23 9.52 -4.96
N ALA A 107 -12.74 9.77 -3.74
CA ALA A 107 -11.71 10.79 -3.47
C ALA A 107 -10.28 10.33 -3.82
N GLU A 108 -9.87 9.13 -3.37
CA GLU A 108 -8.51 8.61 -3.54
C GLU A 108 -8.40 7.44 -4.54
N GLY A 109 -9.54 6.93 -5.02
CA GLY A 109 -9.61 5.86 -5.99
C GLY A 109 -9.70 4.45 -5.39
N GLU A 110 -9.86 3.47 -6.28
CA GLU A 110 -10.14 2.07 -5.90
C GLU A 110 -8.95 1.38 -5.21
N LEU A 111 -7.71 1.78 -5.55
CA LEU A 111 -6.52 1.19 -4.94
C LEU A 111 -6.41 1.53 -3.45
N ALA A 112 -6.77 2.75 -3.02
CA ALA A 112 -6.78 3.14 -1.62
C ALA A 112 -7.77 2.28 -0.82
N LEU A 113 -8.99 2.12 -1.35
CA LEU A 113 -10.00 1.25 -0.74
C LEU A 113 -9.51 -0.20 -0.63
N LYS A 114 -8.91 -0.76 -1.69
CA LYS A 114 -8.35 -2.13 -1.68
C LYS A 114 -7.27 -2.31 -0.62
N ARG A 115 -6.42 -1.30 -0.39
CA ARG A 115 -5.41 -1.34 0.68
C ARG A 115 -6.06 -1.42 2.05
N ILE A 116 -7.05 -0.55 2.32
CA ILE A 116 -7.76 -0.55 3.61
C ILE A 116 -8.47 -1.88 3.85
N ILE A 117 -9.16 -2.41 2.83
CA ILE A 117 -9.83 -3.73 2.91
C ILE A 117 -8.81 -4.84 3.17
N GLY A 118 -7.72 -4.87 2.42
CA GLY A 118 -6.68 -5.88 2.60
C GLY A 118 -6.10 -5.84 4.03
N TRP A 119 -5.75 -4.65 4.49
CA TRP A 119 -5.23 -4.45 5.85
C TRP A 119 -6.25 -4.81 6.93
N SER A 120 -7.52 -4.39 6.81
CA SER A 120 -8.57 -4.68 7.80
C SER A 120 -8.90 -6.16 7.91
N MET A 121 -8.77 -6.90 6.81
CA MET A 121 -8.93 -8.35 6.74
C MET A 121 -7.68 -9.13 7.19
N GLY A 122 -6.62 -8.43 7.64
CA GLY A 122 -5.40 -9.05 8.16
C GLY A 122 -4.42 -9.55 7.10
N VAL A 123 -4.49 -9.04 5.87
CA VAL A 123 -3.48 -9.35 4.85
C VAL A 123 -2.12 -8.81 5.31
N PRO A 124 -1.05 -9.62 5.31
CA PRO A 124 0.27 -9.16 5.71
C PRO A 124 0.78 -8.01 4.83
N LEU A 125 1.34 -6.97 5.47
CA LEU A 125 1.82 -5.76 4.77
C LEU A 125 2.84 -6.08 3.67
N TRP A 126 3.73 -7.04 3.89
CA TRP A 126 4.71 -7.49 2.89
C TRP A 126 4.06 -8.02 1.60
N GLN A 127 2.89 -8.66 1.68
CA GLN A 127 2.17 -9.14 0.49
C GLN A 127 1.59 -7.99 -0.31
N MET A 128 1.03 -6.99 0.38
CA MET A 128 0.53 -5.77 -0.24
C MET A 128 1.67 -4.98 -0.89
N ALA A 129 2.78 -4.82 -0.16
CA ALA A 129 3.99 -4.16 -0.61
C ALA A 129 4.58 -4.83 -1.86
N ARG A 130 4.63 -6.17 -1.88
CA ARG A 130 5.06 -6.96 -3.05
C ARG A 130 4.16 -6.76 -4.26
N ARG A 131 2.83 -6.71 -4.08
CA ARG A 131 1.88 -6.49 -5.17
C ARG A 131 2.01 -5.09 -5.78
N GLU A 132 2.36 -4.10 -4.97
CA GLU A 132 2.51 -2.69 -5.42
C GLU A 132 3.96 -2.30 -5.76
N GLY A 133 4.94 -3.18 -5.54
CA GLY A 133 6.35 -2.88 -5.76
C GLY A 133 6.87 -1.76 -4.86
N CYS A 134 6.55 -1.78 -3.57
CA CYS A 134 7.04 -0.78 -2.61
C CYS A 134 7.44 -1.41 -1.28
N SER A 135 7.85 -0.59 -0.30
CA SER A 135 8.19 -1.06 1.05
C SER A 135 6.93 -1.18 1.93
N GLU A 136 7.00 -1.99 2.99
CA GLU A 136 5.91 -2.11 3.97
C GLU A 136 5.60 -0.78 4.68
N ARG A 137 6.64 0.02 4.93
CA ARG A 137 6.51 1.36 5.49
C ARG A 137 5.70 2.26 4.57
N THR A 138 5.96 2.18 3.26
CA THR A 138 5.21 2.97 2.26
C THR A 138 3.73 2.57 2.23
N ILE A 139 3.40 1.28 2.33
CA ILE A 139 2.00 0.82 2.43
C ILE A 139 1.32 1.36 3.69
N THR A 140 2.00 1.28 4.83
CA THR A 140 1.49 1.79 6.12
C THR A 140 1.20 3.29 6.02
N ASN A 141 2.15 4.07 5.50
CA ASN A 141 1.98 5.52 5.29
C ASN A 141 0.82 5.85 4.35
N ARG A 142 0.61 5.04 3.29
CA ARG A 142 -0.52 5.21 2.36
C ARG A 142 -1.86 4.94 3.04
N ILE A 143 -1.96 3.88 3.83
CA ILE A 143 -3.18 3.57 4.61
C ILE A 143 -3.46 4.71 5.61
N ASP A 144 -2.44 5.15 6.33
CA ASP A 144 -2.58 6.20 7.35
C ASP A 144 -2.97 7.54 6.72
N ARG A 145 -2.47 7.84 5.51
CA ARG A 145 -2.91 9.00 4.72
C ARG A 145 -4.39 8.92 4.37
N SER A 146 -4.84 7.79 3.83
CA SER A 146 -6.24 7.57 3.48
C SER A 146 -7.18 7.70 4.69
N LEU A 147 -6.77 7.17 5.85
CA LEU A 147 -7.55 7.28 7.09
C LEU A 147 -7.54 8.70 7.66
N ASN A 148 -6.42 9.42 7.57
CA ASN A 148 -6.37 10.84 7.92
C ASN A 148 -7.27 11.69 7.01
N ALA A 149 -7.38 11.37 5.71
CA ALA A 149 -8.30 12.06 4.81
C ALA A 149 -9.77 11.89 5.24
N VAL A 150 -10.14 10.68 5.69
CA VAL A 150 -11.44 10.42 6.31
C VAL A 150 -11.60 11.25 7.58
N LEU A 151 -10.61 11.24 8.48
CA LEU A 151 -10.67 11.99 9.73
C LEU A 151 -10.81 13.50 9.50
N LYS A 152 -10.09 14.05 8.53
CA LYS A 152 -10.18 15.47 8.14
C LYS A 152 -11.56 15.83 7.60
N THR A 153 -12.16 14.94 6.82
CA THR A 153 -13.44 15.21 6.15
C THR A 153 -14.64 15.04 7.06
N PHE A 154 -14.60 14.07 7.98
CA PHE A 154 -15.75 13.70 8.82
C PHE A 154 -15.55 13.96 10.31
N GLY A 155 -14.33 14.31 10.74
CA GLY A 155 -14.01 14.57 12.14
C GLY A 155 -13.78 16.05 12.47
N ASP A 156 -14.09 16.97 11.54
CA ASP A 156 -13.87 18.42 11.68
C ASP A 156 -12.45 18.80 12.15
N MET A 157 -11.44 18.03 11.73
CA MET A 157 -10.05 18.26 12.12
C MET A 157 -9.22 18.79 10.96
N ASP A 158 -8.65 19.99 11.12
CA ASP A 158 -7.61 20.55 10.24
C ASP A 158 -6.22 19.91 10.48
N ALA A 159 -6.16 18.59 10.65
CA ALA A 159 -4.90 17.87 10.75
C ALA A 159 -4.33 17.65 9.35
N GLU A 160 -3.36 18.48 8.94
CA GLU A 160 -2.61 18.26 7.70
C GLU A 160 -1.64 17.08 7.90
N PRO A 161 -1.80 15.96 7.17
CA PRO A 161 -0.90 14.82 7.34
C PRO A 161 0.48 15.17 6.79
N PRO A 162 1.59 14.70 7.41
CA PRO A 162 2.91 14.85 6.82
C PRO A 162 2.96 14.08 5.50
N VAL A 163 2.99 14.81 4.39
CA VAL A 163 3.16 14.25 3.05
C VAL A 163 4.61 13.77 2.92
N ILE A 164 4.87 12.56 3.41
CA ILE A 164 6.10 11.85 3.08
C ILE A 164 5.84 11.14 1.76
N GLU A 165 6.00 11.87 0.66
CA GLU A 165 6.13 11.26 -0.67
C GLU A 165 7.50 10.59 -0.76
N GLU A 166 7.53 9.34 -0.34
CA GLU A 166 8.67 8.48 -0.60
C GLU A 166 8.67 8.16 -2.10
N LYS A 167 9.61 8.78 -2.84
CA LYS A 167 9.83 8.51 -4.26
C LYS A 167 9.97 6.99 -4.43
N ALA A 168 9.11 6.39 -5.27
CA ALA A 168 9.13 4.95 -5.50
C ALA A 168 10.56 4.54 -5.89
N ARG A 169 11.23 3.75 -5.04
CA ARG A 169 12.61 3.29 -5.26
C ARG A 169 12.74 2.29 -6.42
N HIS A 170 11.66 1.95 -7.11
CA HIS A 170 11.74 1.03 -8.22
C HIS A 170 12.01 1.79 -9.51
N GLU A 171 13.29 1.80 -9.89
CA GLU A 171 13.62 1.52 -11.28
C GLU A 171 12.79 0.32 -11.73
N PRO A 172 12.12 0.40 -12.90
CA PRO A 172 11.37 -0.73 -13.42
C PRO A 172 12.30 -1.91 -13.41
N ARG A 173 12.01 -2.93 -12.58
CA ARG A 173 12.68 -4.23 -12.68
C ARG A 173 12.65 -4.55 -14.16
N MET A 174 13.82 -4.56 -14.80
CA MET A 174 13.96 -4.92 -16.19
C MET A 174 13.16 -6.20 -16.34
N ARG A 175 12.00 -6.10 -16.99
CA ARG A 175 11.36 -7.28 -17.53
C ARG A 175 12.45 -7.84 -18.41
N ALA A 176 12.89 -9.06 -18.13
CA ALA A 176 13.74 -9.80 -19.03
C ALA A 176 12.94 -9.94 -20.32
N HIS A 177 12.97 -8.90 -21.16
CA HIS A 177 12.66 -8.99 -22.54
C HIS A 177 13.71 -9.97 -23.05
N LEU A 178 13.25 -11.09 -23.61
CA LEU A 178 13.99 -11.80 -24.64
C LEU A 178 14.17 -10.80 -25.78
N SER A 179 15.07 -9.83 -25.62
CA SER A 179 15.57 -9.06 -26.74
C SER A 179 16.37 -10.05 -27.58
N GLU A 180 16.08 -10.03 -28.87
CA GLU A 180 16.81 -10.77 -29.88
C GLU A 180 18.32 -10.55 -29.70
N ARG A 181 19.06 -11.65 -29.79
CA ARG A 181 20.52 -11.72 -29.68
C ARG A 181 21.19 -10.69 -30.63
N PRO A 182 22.41 -10.21 -30.32
CA PRO A 182 23.26 -9.55 -31.29
C PRO A 182 23.52 -10.49 -32.49
N THR A 183 23.41 -9.94 -33.70
CA THR A 183 23.48 -10.65 -35.00
C THR A 183 24.86 -11.19 -35.37
N GLU A 184 25.86 -11.17 -34.50
CA GLU A 184 27.18 -11.73 -34.81
C GLU A 184 27.49 -12.93 -33.91
N MET A 185 26.85 -14.06 -34.26
CA MET A 185 27.39 -15.38 -33.92
C MET A 185 28.61 -15.64 -34.82
N GLN A 186 29.80 -15.70 -34.24
CA GLN A 186 30.90 -16.43 -34.88
C GLN A 186 30.46 -17.90 -35.06
N GLU A 187 30.60 -18.40 -36.28
CA GLU A 187 30.28 -19.78 -36.64
C GLU A 187 30.99 -20.78 -35.71
N GLY A 188 30.22 -21.67 -35.06
CA GLY A 188 30.76 -22.93 -34.57
C GLY A 188 30.58 -23.30 -33.09
N THR A 189 30.03 -22.45 -32.20
CA THR A 189 29.83 -22.86 -30.79
C THR A 189 28.50 -22.41 -30.18
N LEU A 190 27.46 -23.23 -30.33
CA LEU A 190 26.33 -23.22 -29.41
C LEU A 190 26.79 -23.81 -28.08
N GLN A 191 27.19 -22.98 -27.12
CA GLN A 191 27.45 -23.44 -25.75
C GLN A 191 26.15 -23.45 -24.94
N PRO A 192 25.57 -24.63 -24.64
CA PRO A 192 24.37 -24.72 -23.82
C PRO A 192 24.66 -24.16 -22.42
N GLY A 193 23.75 -23.30 -21.94
CA GLY A 193 23.82 -22.69 -20.60
C GLY A 193 24.29 -21.24 -20.55
N LYS A 194 24.64 -20.62 -21.68
CA LYS A 194 24.93 -19.18 -21.78
C LYS A 194 23.66 -18.37 -22.10
N VAL A 195 23.36 -17.37 -21.27
CA VAL A 195 22.24 -16.44 -21.46
C VAL A 195 22.78 -15.02 -21.39
N TRP A 196 22.44 -14.16 -22.36
CA TRP A 196 22.71 -12.73 -22.27
C TRP A 196 21.54 -12.05 -21.58
N ILE A 197 21.80 -11.22 -20.56
CA ILE A 197 20.78 -10.41 -19.90
C ILE A 197 21.16 -8.95 -20.09
N ASP A 198 20.23 -8.17 -20.66
CA ASP A 198 20.43 -6.75 -20.86
C ASP A 198 20.73 -6.04 -19.53
N GLY A 199 21.72 -5.15 -19.52
CA GLY A 199 22.25 -4.48 -18.34
C GLY A 199 23.09 -5.32 -17.37
N ILE A 200 23.17 -6.65 -17.51
CA ILE A 200 24.00 -7.54 -16.66
C ILE A 200 25.18 -8.15 -17.44
N GLY A 201 24.97 -8.46 -18.73
CA GLY A 201 25.95 -9.13 -19.59
C GLY A 201 25.73 -10.64 -19.71
N TRP A 202 26.76 -11.38 -20.08
CA TRP A 202 26.70 -12.85 -20.23
C TRP A 202 26.57 -13.54 -18.86
N MET A 203 25.74 -14.57 -18.81
CA MET A 203 25.48 -15.41 -17.64
C MET A 203 25.68 -16.88 -17.98
N PHE A 204 26.21 -17.67 -17.04
CA PHE A 204 26.27 -19.13 -17.15
C PHE A 204 26.01 -19.84 -15.85
N LYS A 205 25.12 -20.83 -15.91
CA LYS A 205 24.62 -21.58 -14.74
C LYS A 205 24.20 -20.65 -13.59
N GLY A 206 23.58 -19.52 -13.92
CA GLY A 206 23.05 -18.54 -12.95
C GLY A 206 24.09 -17.61 -12.31
N ARG A 207 25.34 -17.58 -12.80
CA ARG A 207 26.37 -16.62 -12.36
C ARG A 207 26.81 -15.73 -13.53
N PRO A 208 27.26 -14.49 -13.25
CA PRO A 208 27.90 -13.65 -14.27
C PRO A 208 29.08 -14.42 -14.88
N TRP A 209 29.15 -14.44 -16.21
CA TRP A 209 30.28 -15.03 -16.91
C TRP A 209 31.41 -14.00 -16.93
N ASP A 210 32.47 -14.25 -16.17
CA ASP A 210 33.69 -13.45 -16.22
C ASP A 210 34.63 -14.04 -17.29
N ASP A 211 34.56 -13.52 -18.51
CA ASP A 211 35.44 -13.89 -19.64
C ASP A 211 36.82 -13.21 -19.59
N GLY A 212 37.18 -12.55 -18.48
CA GLY A 212 38.44 -11.81 -18.32
C GLY A 212 38.51 -10.52 -19.16
N HIS A 213 37.79 -10.45 -20.28
CA HIS A 213 37.63 -9.25 -21.11
C HIS A 213 36.87 -8.12 -20.38
N ALA A 214 35.89 -8.46 -19.54
CA ALA A 214 35.12 -7.48 -18.75
C ALA A 214 35.97 -6.74 -17.69
N LEU A 215 37.09 -7.32 -17.26
CA LEU A 215 38.06 -6.64 -16.39
C LEU A 215 38.93 -5.66 -17.18
N ALA A 216 39.28 -5.98 -18.43
CA ALA A 216 40.13 -5.13 -19.26
C ALA A 216 39.48 -3.78 -19.61
N GLU A 217 38.17 -3.75 -19.90
CA GLU A 217 37.47 -2.49 -20.20
C GLU A 217 37.36 -1.55 -18.99
N LYS A 218 37.38 -2.08 -17.76
CA LYS A 218 37.36 -1.26 -16.52
C LYS A 218 38.66 -0.49 -16.28
N PHE A 219 39.77 -0.90 -16.88
CA PHE A 219 41.08 -0.27 -16.68
C PHE A 219 41.55 0.63 -17.84
N ILE A 220 40.76 0.80 -18.90
CA ILE A 220 41.11 1.64 -20.08
C ILE A 220 40.56 3.08 -19.97
N LYS A 221 40.12 3.52 -18.79
CA LYS A 221 39.81 4.94 -18.53
C LYS A 221 40.86 5.58 -17.63
N TYR A 222 42.00 5.91 -18.24
CA TYR A 222 42.87 7.03 -17.85
C TYR A 222 43.38 7.72 -19.11
#